data_AF-A0A2J8A4S1-F1
#
_entry.id   AF-A0A2J8A4S1-F1
#
_cell.length_a   1.000
_cell.length_b   1.000
_cell.length_c   1.000
_cell.angle_alpha   90.00
_cell.angle_beta   90.00
_cell.angle_gamma   90.00
#
_symmetry.space_group_name_H-M   'P 1'
#
loop_
_entity.id
_entity.type
_entity.pdbx_description
1 polymer ?
#
loop_
_entity_poly.entity_id
_entity_poly.type
_entity_poly.pdbx_seq_one_letter_code
_entity_poly.pdbx_strand_id
1 'polypeptide(L)'
;MLEAWAGRLQLEPGAVASLLAAQPALLELTPTTVKARLESLAALFGVPAGIVGQLVLKHAALAAVPPNATITRAKNISMALRMSMQGAASIIAKEPAMLAVLAHCSAELRGSGVADDVGEVGATYEYYTMEWLQRQLKEMQPARVMSFSSLDT
;
A
#
# COMPACT_ATOMS: atom_id res chain seq x y z
N MET A 1 -19.67 19.14 8.67
CA MET A 1 -19.44 17.92 7.87
C MET A 1 -18.19 17.17 8.33
N LEU A 2 -17.02 17.80 8.38
CA LEU A 2 -15.77 17.17 8.86
C LEU A 2 -15.86 16.62 10.29
N GLU A 3 -16.49 17.35 11.22
CA GLU A 3 -16.68 16.86 12.60
C GLU A 3 -17.54 15.60 12.69
N ALA A 4 -18.56 15.48 11.82
CA ALA A 4 -19.40 14.29 11.76
C ALA A 4 -18.61 13.08 11.22
N TRP A 5 -17.68 13.30 10.27
CA TRP A 5 -16.78 12.26 9.80
C TRP A 5 -15.76 11.86 10.88
N ALA A 6 -15.13 12.84 11.54
CA ALA A 6 -14.17 12.63 12.61
C ALA A 6 -14.75 11.79 13.76
N GLY A 7 -15.94 12.16 14.26
CA GLY A 7 -16.62 11.41 15.31
C GLY A 7 -17.00 9.98 14.90
N ARG A 8 -17.33 9.75 13.63
CA ARG A 8 -17.73 8.42 13.13
C ARG A 8 -16.54 7.50 12.85
N LEU A 9 -15.46 8.06 12.31
CA LEU A 9 -14.24 7.32 12.00
C LEU A 9 -13.30 7.21 13.20
N GLN A 10 -13.58 7.94 14.29
CA GLN A 10 -12.69 8.06 15.46
C GLN A 10 -11.29 8.55 15.06
N LEU A 11 -11.26 9.51 14.14
CA LEU A 11 -10.04 10.16 13.64
C LEU A 11 -10.09 11.65 13.95
N GLU A 12 -8.92 12.26 14.11
CA GLU A 12 -8.80 13.71 14.23
C GLU A 12 -9.39 14.43 13.00
N PRO A 13 -10.08 15.58 13.16
CA PRO A 13 -10.69 16.31 12.04
C PRO A 13 -9.69 16.68 10.93
N GLY A 14 -8.45 17.03 11.30
CA GLY A 14 -7.39 17.32 10.34
C GLY A 14 -7.00 16.10 9.50
N ALA A 15 -6.95 14.93 10.12
CA ALA A 15 -6.64 13.67 9.44
C ALA A 15 -7.75 13.28 8.44
N VAL A 16 -9.01 13.47 8.82
CA VAL A 16 -10.15 13.27 7.92
C VAL A 16 -10.07 14.23 6.73
N ALA A 17 -9.74 15.50 6.95
CA ALA A 17 -9.58 16.46 5.86
C ALA A 17 -8.46 16.05 4.89
N SER A 18 -7.31 15.61 5.41
CA SER A 18 -6.22 15.07 4.58
C SER A 18 -6.63 13.82 3.80
N LEU A 19 -7.38 12.91 4.42
CA LEU A 19 -7.88 11.71 3.75
C LEU A 19 -8.83 12.04 2.60
N LEU A 20 -9.79 12.94 2.82
CA LEU A 20 -10.75 13.35 1.81
C LEU A 20 -10.09 14.16 0.68
N ALA A 21 -9.06 14.95 0.99
CA ALA A 21 -8.27 15.65 -0.01
C ALA A 21 -7.44 14.68 -0.87
N ALA A 22 -6.85 13.65 -0.26
CA ALA A 22 -6.07 12.62 -0.96
C ALA A 22 -6.96 11.68 -1.79
N GLN A 23 -8.20 11.43 -1.35
CA GLN A 23 -9.15 10.59 -2.06
C GLN A 23 -10.56 11.23 -2.11
N PRO A 24 -10.80 12.16 -3.06
CA PRO A 24 -12.08 12.85 -3.20
C PRO A 24 -13.27 11.92 -3.45
N ALA A 25 -13.04 10.77 -4.07
CA ALA A 25 -14.06 9.75 -4.32
C ALA A 25 -14.70 9.21 -3.03
N LEU A 26 -14.07 9.38 -1.86
CA LEU A 26 -14.68 9.02 -0.58
C LEU A 26 -15.88 9.92 -0.23
N LEU A 27 -15.98 11.11 -0.81
CA LEU A 27 -17.13 12.01 -0.61
C LEU A 27 -18.42 11.45 -1.23
N GLU A 28 -18.31 10.55 -2.20
CA GLU A 28 -19.46 9.83 -2.77
C GLU A 28 -20.00 8.74 -1.83
N LEU A 29 -19.21 8.37 -0.81
CA LEU A 29 -19.57 7.35 0.16
C LEU A 29 -20.10 7.99 1.44
N THR A 30 -21.02 7.29 2.11
CA THR A 30 -21.46 7.70 3.44
C THR A 30 -20.36 7.43 4.48
N PRO A 31 -20.24 8.25 5.55
CA PRO A 31 -19.27 8.02 6.63
C PRO A 31 -19.40 6.63 7.27
N THR A 32 -20.62 6.10 7.33
CA THR A 32 -20.90 4.74 7.84
C THR A 32 -20.32 3.66 6.93
N THR A 33 -20.40 3.84 5.61
CA THR A 33 -19.78 2.93 4.64
C THR A 33 -18.27 2.93 4.78
N VAL A 34 -17.65 4.11 4.88
CA VAL A 34 -16.19 4.21 5.08
C VAL A 34 -15.77 3.57 6.39
N LYS A 35 -16.50 3.80 7.48
CA LYS A 35 -16.26 3.14 8.78
C LYS A 35 -16.30 1.61 8.65
N ALA A 36 -17.34 1.06 8.02
CA ALA A 36 -17.48 -0.38 7.82
C ALA A 36 -16.33 -0.96 6.98
N ARG A 37 -15.81 -0.20 6.00
CA ARG A 37 -14.62 -0.58 5.24
C ARG A 37 -13.38 -0.65 6.11
N LEU A 38 -13.14 0.37 6.95
CA LEU A 38 -12.02 0.37 7.90
C LEU A 38 -12.11 -0.80 8.89
N GLU A 39 -13.30 -1.09 9.41
CA GLU A 39 -13.55 -2.23 10.30
C GLU A 39 -13.30 -3.58 9.59
N SER A 40 -13.68 -3.69 8.31
CA SER A 40 -13.41 -4.89 7.51
C SER A 40 -11.92 -5.09 7.24
N LEU A 41 -11.20 -4.00 6.95
CA LEU A 41 -9.74 -4.02 6.82
C LEU A 41 -9.06 -4.37 8.14
N ALA A 42 -9.58 -3.85 9.26
CA ALA A 42 -9.10 -4.16 10.61
C ALA A 42 -9.22 -5.66 10.90
N ALA A 43 -10.36 -6.26 10.57
CA ALA A 43 -10.56 -7.71 10.67
C ALA A 43 -9.60 -8.50 9.76
N LEU A 44 -9.42 -8.06 8.51
CA LEU A 44 -8.51 -8.72 7.55
C LEU A 44 -7.05 -8.67 8.00
N PHE A 45 -6.61 -7.53 8.53
CA PHE A 45 -5.24 -7.34 9.02
C PHE A 45 -5.04 -7.86 10.45
N GLY A 46 -6.11 -8.23 11.15
CA GLY A 46 -6.06 -8.63 12.56
C GLY A 46 -5.54 -7.53 13.49
N VAL A 47 -5.85 -6.26 13.21
CA VAL A 47 -5.43 -5.10 14.02
C VAL A 47 -6.62 -4.21 14.38
N PRO A 48 -6.54 -3.38 15.44
CA PRO A 48 -7.60 -2.44 15.78
C PRO A 48 -7.89 -1.41 14.67
N ALA A 49 -9.16 -1.00 14.55
CA ALA A 49 -9.61 -0.05 13.52
C ALA A 49 -8.85 1.29 13.54
N GLY A 50 -8.42 1.77 14.71
CA GLY A 50 -7.59 2.98 14.82
C GLY A 50 -6.24 2.86 14.11
N ILE A 51 -5.61 1.69 14.14
CA ILE A 51 -4.34 1.44 13.43
C ILE A 51 -4.58 1.43 11.91
N VAL A 52 -5.66 0.82 11.46
CA VAL A 52 -6.05 0.86 10.03
C VAL A 52 -6.35 2.28 9.57
N GLY A 53 -6.97 3.11 10.42
CA GLY A 53 -7.16 4.53 10.15
C GLY A 53 -5.84 5.23 9.86
N GLN A 54 -4.81 5.00 10.68
CA GLN A 54 -3.47 5.55 10.44
C GLN A 54 -2.83 5.02 9.15
N LEU A 55 -3.04 3.74 8.84
CA LEU A 55 -2.53 3.14 7.60
C LEU A 55 -3.18 3.78 6.36
N VAL A 56 -4.49 4.00 6.41
CA VAL A 56 -5.26 4.65 5.36
C VAL A 56 -4.87 6.13 5.20
N LEU A 57 -4.49 6.82 6.26
CA LEU A 57 -3.95 8.19 6.16
C LEU A 57 -2.61 8.23 5.42
N LYS A 58 -1.77 7.20 5.59
CA LYS A 58 -0.51 7.07 4.84
C LYS A 58 -0.75 6.60 3.41
N HIS A 59 -1.77 5.78 3.20
CA HIS A 59 -2.07 5.15 1.91
C HIS A 59 -3.57 5.26 1.61
N ALA A 60 -4.02 6.43 1.15
CA ALA A 60 -5.43 6.74 0.92
C ALA A 60 -6.14 5.78 -0.06
N ALA A 61 -5.37 5.15 -0.95
CA ALA A 61 -5.86 4.12 -1.87
C ALA A 61 -6.56 2.94 -1.15
N LEU A 62 -6.14 2.60 0.07
CA LEU A 62 -6.77 1.53 0.86
C LEU A 62 -8.25 1.80 1.17
N ALA A 63 -8.64 3.06 1.35
CA ALA A 63 -10.03 3.42 1.58
C ALA A 63 -10.89 3.35 0.31
N ALA A 64 -10.27 3.55 -0.85
CA ALA A 64 -10.94 3.50 -2.14
C ALA A 64 -11.32 2.08 -2.54
N VAL A 65 -10.45 1.11 -2.25
CA VAL A 65 -10.64 -0.30 -2.63
C VAL A 65 -11.75 -0.95 -1.79
N PRO A 66 -12.74 -1.60 -2.41
CA PRO A 66 -13.77 -2.34 -1.67
C PRO A 66 -13.18 -3.50 -0.85
N PRO A 67 -13.67 -3.78 0.38
CA PRO A 67 -13.15 -4.84 1.23
C PRO A 67 -13.11 -6.22 0.56
N ASN A 68 -14.15 -6.57 -0.21
CA ASN A 68 -14.21 -7.84 -0.95
C ASN A 68 -13.05 -7.98 -1.95
N ALA A 69 -12.67 -6.88 -2.61
CA ALA A 69 -11.54 -6.88 -3.52
C ALA A 69 -10.21 -7.08 -2.77
N THR A 70 -10.05 -6.42 -1.62
CA THR A 70 -8.87 -6.60 -0.75
C THR A 70 -8.76 -8.04 -0.23
N ILE A 71 -9.87 -8.63 0.22
CA ILE A 71 -9.92 -10.03 0.69
C ILE A 71 -9.57 -11.00 -0.45
N THR A 72 -10.14 -10.79 -1.63
CA THR A 72 -9.85 -11.63 -2.81
C THR A 72 -8.38 -11.57 -3.18
N ARG A 73 -7.77 -10.37 -3.15
CA ARG A 73 -6.34 -10.19 -3.41
C ARG A 73 -5.47 -10.83 -2.34
N ALA A 74 -5.82 -10.66 -1.07
CA ALA A 74 -5.13 -11.34 0.03
C ALA A 74 -5.16 -12.87 -0.16
N LYS A 75 -6.30 -13.42 -0.58
CA LYS A 75 -6.44 -14.84 -0.91
C LYS A 75 -5.55 -15.26 -2.08
N ASN A 76 -5.52 -14.49 -3.15
CA ASN A 76 -4.68 -14.78 -4.31
C ASN A 76 -3.18 -14.78 -3.94
N ILE A 77 -2.73 -13.78 -3.16
CA ILE A 77 -1.36 -13.70 -2.66
C ILE A 77 -1.05 -14.89 -1.73
N SER A 78 -1.96 -15.21 -0.82
CA SER A 78 -1.82 -16.35 0.10
C SER A 78 -1.65 -17.66 -0.67
N MET A 79 -2.42 -17.87 -1.74
CA MET A 79 -2.30 -19.06 -2.59
C MET A 79 -1.01 -19.07 -3.40
N ALA A 80 -0.65 -17.94 -4.05
CA ALA A 80 0.53 -17.84 -4.89
C ALA A 80 1.82 -18.05 -4.09
N LEU A 81 1.91 -17.43 -2.92
CA LEU A 81 3.09 -17.50 -2.04
C LEU A 81 3.02 -18.65 -1.01
N ARG A 82 1.98 -19.49 -1.07
CA ARG A 82 1.73 -20.62 -0.16
C ARG A 82 1.86 -20.24 1.33
N MET A 83 1.29 -19.10 1.70
CA MET A 83 1.32 -18.58 3.07
C MET A 83 -0.08 -18.41 3.64
N SER A 84 -0.18 -18.12 4.94
CA SER A 84 -1.48 -17.86 5.57
C SER A 84 -2.13 -16.57 5.02
N MET A 85 -3.46 -16.49 5.11
CA MET A 85 -4.22 -15.27 4.80
C MET A 85 -3.70 -14.06 5.61
N GLN A 86 -3.35 -14.28 6.87
CA GLN A 86 -2.79 -13.25 7.74
C GLN A 86 -1.43 -12.74 7.25
N GLY A 87 -0.57 -13.64 6.75
CA GLY A 87 0.71 -13.28 6.14
C GLY A 87 0.52 -12.43 4.90
N ALA A 88 -0.39 -12.84 4.01
CA ALA A 88 -0.73 -12.07 2.81
C ALA A 88 -1.34 -10.70 3.14
N ALA A 89 -2.20 -10.63 4.15
CA ALA A 89 -2.77 -9.39 4.65
C ALA A 89 -1.68 -8.45 5.23
N SER A 90 -0.69 -9.01 5.94
CA SER A 90 0.46 -8.23 6.41
C SER A 90 1.33 -7.70 5.27
N ILE A 91 1.45 -8.44 4.15
CA ILE A 91 2.15 -7.95 2.96
C ILE A 91 1.38 -6.78 2.35
N ILE A 92 0.06 -6.91 2.15
CA ILE A 92 -0.80 -5.82 1.66
C ILE A 92 -0.72 -4.59 2.57
N ALA A 93 -0.65 -4.78 3.89
CA ALA A 93 -0.53 -3.67 4.83
C ALA A 93 0.82 -2.94 4.72
N LYS A 94 1.90 -3.65 4.36
CA LYS A 94 3.22 -3.07 4.12
C LYS A 94 3.34 -2.44 2.74
N GLU A 95 2.69 -3.03 1.75
CA GLU A 95 2.71 -2.57 0.36
C GLU A 95 1.30 -2.48 -0.24
N PRO A 96 0.56 -1.40 0.05
CA PRO A 96 -0.82 -1.25 -0.42
C PRO A 96 -0.94 -1.10 -1.94
N ALA A 97 0.13 -0.71 -2.65
CA ALA A 97 0.10 -0.57 -4.10
C ALA A 97 -0.17 -1.91 -4.82
N MET A 98 0.10 -3.05 -4.16
CA MET A 98 -0.28 -4.38 -4.67
C MET A 98 -1.78 -4.52 -4.93
N LEU A 99 -2.62 -3.73 -4.25
CA LEU A 99 -4.05 -3.69 -4.50
C LEU A 99 -4.42 -3.00 -5.82
N ALA A 100 -3.51 -2.27 -6.45
CA ALA A 100 -3.69 -1.77 -7.81
C ALA A 100 -3.21 -2.79 -8.85
N VAL A 101 -1.99 -3.32 -8.66
CA VAL A 101 -1.27 -4.12 -9.68
C VAL A 101 -1.92 -5.48 -9.95
N LEU A 102 -2.42 -6.19 -8.93
CA LEU A 102 -2.94 -7.56 -9.09
C LEU A 102 -4.34 -7.66 -9.73
N ALA A 103 -4.82 -6.59 -10.39
CA ALA A 103 -6.15 -6.57 -11.03
C ALA A 103 -6.22 -7.44 -12.30
N HIS A 104 -5.07 -7.78 -12.90
CA HIS A 104 -5.01 -8.34 -14.26
C HIS A 104 -4.48 -9.78 -14.35
N CYS A 105 -3.99 -10.39 -13.27
CA CYS A 105 -3.56 -11.79 -13.32
C CYS A 105 -4.72 -12.74 -13.00
N SER A 106 -5.54 -13.14 -13.99
CA SER A 106 -6.24 -14.44 -13.83
C SER A 106 -6.83 -15.11 -15.07
N ALA A 107 -6.88 -14.51 -16.26
CA ALA A 107 -7.49 -15.17 -17.41
C ALA A 107 -6.47 -15.66 -18.47
N GLU A 108 -5.48 -14.85 -18.81
CA GLU A 108 -4.58 -15.16 -19.95
C GLU A 108 -3.38 -16.05 -19.59
N LEU A 109 -3.01 -16.11 -18.31
CA LEU A 109 -1.87 -16.90 -17.82
C LEU A 109 -2.15 -18.40 -17.63
N ARG A 110 -3.38 -18.88 -17.91
CA ARG A 110 -3.66 -20.34 -17.90
C ARG A 110 -3.19 -21.05 -19.18
N GLY A 111 -2.73 -20.32 -20.19
CA GLY A 111 -2.38 -20.88 -21.50
C GLY A 111 -0.99 -20.56 -22.04
N SER A 112 -0.25 -19.62 -21.46
CA SER A 112 1.10 -19.32 -21.94
C SER A 112 2.12 -20.11 -21.13
N GLY A 113 2.86 -21.00 -21.80
CA GLY A 113 4.05 -21.66 -21.25
C GLY A 113 5.22 -20.68 -21.09
N VAL A 114 4.96 -19.48 -20.57
CA VAL A 114 5.97 -18.47 -20.27
C VAL A 114 6.32 -18.66 -18.80
N ALA A 115 7.61 -18.87 -18.53
CA ALA A 115 8.12 -19.05 -17.19
C ALA A 115 7.73 -17.86 -16.30
N ASP A 116 7.22 -18.16 -15.11
CA ASP A 116 7.02 -17.26 -13.98
C ASP A 116 8.34 -16.55 -13.65
N ASP A 117 8.51 -15.30 -14.12
CA ASP A 117 9.62 -14.45 -13.66
C ASP A 117 9.09 -13.19 -12.94
N VAL A 118 8.22 -13.44 -11.95
CA VAL A 118 7.89 -12.46 -10.91
C VAL A 118 9.17 -11.98 -10.19
N GLY A 119 10.22 -12.80 -10.21
CA GLY A 119 11.56 -12.44 -9.74
C GLY A 119 12.18 -11.29 -10.54
N GLU A 120 12.03 -11.28 -11.87
CA GLU A 120 12.55 -10.23 -12.75
C GLU A 120 11.86 -8.87 -12.51
N VAL A 121 10.54 -8.87 -12.27
CA VAL A 121 9.80 -7.65 -11.92
C VAL A 121 10.20 -7.14 -10.53
N GLY A 122 10.40 -8.03 -9.56
CA GLY A 122 10.92 -7.70 -8.23
C GLY A 122 12.33 -7.11 -8.31
N ALA A 123 13.23 -7.74 -9.05
CA ALA A 123 14.60 -7.28 -9.26
C ALA A 123 14.66 -5.92 -9.98
N THR A 124 13.78 -5.70 -10.95
CA THR A 124 13.66 -4.42 -11.66
C THR A 124 13.20 -3.32 -10.70
N TYR A 125 12.26 -3.60 -9.81
CA TYR A 125 11.78 -2.64 -8.82
C TYR A 125 12.83 -2.34 -7.73
N GLU A 126 13.53 -3.36 -7.24
CA GLU A 126 14.65 -3.19 -6.31
C GLU A 126 15.77 -2.34 -6.93
N TYR A 127 16.10 -2.57 -8.20
CA TYR A 127 17.08 -1.79 -8.94
C TYR A 127 16.70 -0.30 -9.01
N TYR A 128 15.49 0.03 -9.48
CA TYR A 128 15.06 1.44 -9.60
C TYR A 128 14.90 2.13 -8.25
N THR A 129 14.48 1.39 -7.21
CA THR A 129 14.36 1.93 -5.86
C THR A 129 15.74 2.28 -5.28
N MET A 130 16.73 1.41 -5.49
CA MET A 130 18.11 1.66 -5.04
C MET A 130 18.77 2.80 -5.81
N GLU A 131 18.58 2.86 -7.14
CA GLU A 131 19.11 3.95 -7.97
C GLU A 131 18.54 5.31 -7.54
N TRP A 132 17.23 5.37 -7.28
CA TRP A 132 16.57 6.58 -6.79
C TRP A 132 17.08 7.00 -5.41
N LEU A 133 17.22 6.06 -4.46
CA LEU A 133 17.75 6.33 -3.12
C LEU A 133 19.19 6.86 -3.18
N GLN A 134 20.05 6.28 -4.02
CA GLN A 134 21.42 6.75 -4.21
C GLN A 134 21.46 8.17 -4.79
N ARG A 135 20.57 8.48 -5.72
CA ARG A 135 20.42 9.82 -6.29
C ARG A 135 19.98 10.83 -5.24
N GLN A 136 18.99 10.49 -4.42
CA GLN A 136 18.53 11.35 -3.32
C GLN A 136 19.63 11.56 -2.27
N LEU A 137 20.39 10.52 -1.92
CA LEU A 137 21.52 10.64 -0.99
C LEU A 137 22.60 11.58 -1.54
N LYS A 138 22.89 11.50 -2.85
CA LYS A 138 23.85 12.37 -3.54
C LYS A 138 23.38 13.83 -3.58
N GLU A 139 22.08 14.07 -3.76
CA GLU A 139 21.48 15.40 -3.74
C GLU A 139 21.47 16.00 -2.31
N MET A 140 21.23 15.18 -1.28
CA MET A 140 21.21 15.63 0.12
C MET A 140 22.61 15.77 0.76
N GLN A 141 23.62 15.04 0.30
CA GLN A 141 24.99 15.06 0.83
C GLN A 141 26.04 15.21 -0.27
N PRO A 142 26.07 16.35 -1.01
CA PRO A 142 27.00 16.53 -2.13
C PRO A 142 28.48 16.45 -1.70
N ALA A 143 28.78 16.78 -0.44
CA ALA A 143 30.14 16.76 0.11
C ALA A 143 30.71 15.35 0.36
N ARG A 144 29.86 14.31 0.50
CA ARG A 144 30.31 12.93 0.81
C ARG A 144 30.68 12.11 -0.44
N VAL A 145 30.14 12.46 -1.60
CA VAL A 145 30.37 11.73 -2.86
C VAL A 145 31.70 12.12 -3.53
N MET A 146 32.35 13.20 -3.10
CA MET A 146 33.70 13.60 -3.56
C MET A 146 34.85 12.99 -2.72
N SER A 147 34.54 12.21 -1.68
CA SER A 147 35.53 11.73 -0.70
C SER A 147 36.20 10.40 -1.08
N PHE A 148 36.65 10.28 -2.33
CA PHE A 148 37.67 9.27 -2.70
C PHE A 148 38.94 9.90 -3.27
N SER A 149 38.99 11.23 -3.45
CA SER A 149 40.14 11.93 -4.03
C SER A 149 41.20 12.37 -3.01
N SER A 150 41.12 11.93 -1.74
CA SER A 150 42.02 12.41 -0.67
C SER A 150 42.81 11.31 0.05
N LEU A 151 43.07 10.18 -0.62
CA LEU A 151 43.87 9.06 -0.07
C LEU A 151 45.08 8.71 -0.95
N ASP A 152 45.63 9.67 -1.71
CA ASP A 152 46.94 9.54 -2.36
C ASP A 152 47.81 10.76 -2.02
N THR A 153 48.50 10.69 -0.87
CA THR A 153 49.77 11.38 -0.57
C THR A 153 50.55 10.57 0.44
#